data_AF-A0A4R6TQQ5-F1
#
_entry.id   AF-A0A4R6TQQ5-F1
#
_cell.length_a   1.000
_cell.length_b   1.000
_cell.length_c   1.000
_cell.angle_alpha   90.00
_cell.angle_beta   90.00
_cell.angle_gamma   90.00
#
_symmetry.space_group_name_H-M   'P 1'
#
loop_
_entity.id
_entity.type
_entity.pdbx_description
1 polymer ?
#
loop_
_entity_poly.entity_id
_entity_poly.type
_entity_poly.pdbx_seq_one_letter_code
_entity_poly.pdbx_strand_id
1 'polypeptide(L)' 'MSEKTNEKKEAPKAEASAEGVFSVEQLKEHSQKLFDVQPEVLSGALHGVTGELTKAHALLKLNGFLKKKI' A
#
# COMPACT_ATOMS: atom_id res chain seq x y z
N MET A 1 -15.45 -41.37 -1.27
CA MET A 1 -14.00 -41.46 -1.53
C MET A 1 -13.63 -40.15 -2.25
N SER A 2 -13.65 -38.99 -1.58
CA SER A 2 -12.59 -38.51 -0.65
C SER A 2 -11.24 -38.59 -1.36
N GLU A 3 -10.59 -37.53 -1.81
CA GLU A 3 -9.95 -36.37 -1.15
C GLU A 3 -9.48 -35.42 -2.30
N LYS A 4 -9.22 -34.12 -2.19
CA LYS A 4 -8.64 -33.33 -1.10
C LYS A 4 -8.84 -31.84 -1.43
N THR A 5 -9.44 -31.11 -0.49
CA THR A 5 -9.31 -29.66 -0.36
C THR A 5 -7.84 -29.31 -0.19
N ASN A 6 -7.31 -28.36 -0.96
CA ASN A 6 -6.06 -27.70 -0.58
C ASN A 6 -6.23 -26.20 -0.74
N GLU A 7 -6.58 -25.58 0.38
CA GLU A 7 -6.39 -24.17 0.66
C GLU A 7 -4.93 -23.81 0.38
N LYS A 8 -4.68 -23.01 -0.65
CA LYS A 8 -3.46 -22.21 -0.71
C LYS A 8 -3.83 -20.75 -0.60
N LYS A 9 -4.02 -20.37 0.67
CA LYS A 9 -3.96 -19.00 1.17
C LYS A 9 -2.54 -18.49 0.92
N GLU A 10 -2.26 -18.09 -0.32
CA GLU A 10 -1.02 -17.38 -0.65
C GLU A 10 -1.14 -15.98 -0.10
N ALA A 11 -0.71 -15.85 1.15
CA ALA A 11 -0.29 -14.58 1.71
C ALA A 11 0.67 -13.92 0.70
N PRO A 12 0.39 -12.70 0.21
CA PRO A 12 1.28 -12.07 -0.73
C PRO A 12 2.65 -11.89 -0.07
N LYS A 13 3.59 -12.57 -0.72
CA LYS A 13 5.00 -12.67 -0.44
C LYS A 13 5.54 -11.27 -0.16
N ALA A 14 5.91 -11.05 1.10
CA ALA A 14 6.74 -9.93 1.49
C ALA A 14 8.14 -10.14 0.92
N GLU A 15 8.32 -9.84 -0.37
CA GLU A 15 9.64 -9.62 -0.96
C GLU A 15 9.98 -8.15 -0.83
N ALA A 16 10.61 -7.84 0.31
CA ALA A 16 11.42 -6.66 0.48
C ALA A 16 12.60 -6.70 -0.52
N SER A 17 13.01 -5.51 -0.98
CA SER A 17 14.24 -5.21 -1.75
C SER A 17 14.06 -4.96 -3.25
N ALA A 18 13.27 -3.95 -3.58
CA ALA A 18 13.60 -3.05 -4.68
C ALA A 18 13.23 -1.65 -4.20
N GLU A 19 14.02 -0.63 -4.52
CA GLU A 19 13.53 0.75 -4.61
C GLU A 19 12.50 0.80 -5.75
N GLY A 20 11.36 0.16 -5.52
CA GLY A 20 10.30 -0.05 -6.47
C GLY A 20 9.44 1.19 -6.50
N VAL A 21 9.27 1.75 -7.68
CA VAL A 21 8.07 2.52 -7.98
C VAL A 21 6.89 1.57 -7.81
N PHE A 22 5.92 1.98 -7.01
CA PHE A 22 4.70 1.21 -6.74
C PHE A 22 3.52 1.96 -7.31
N SER A 23 2.57 1.24 -7.90
CA SER A 23 1.28 1.82 -8.25
C SER A 23 0.53 2.26 -7.00
N VAL A 24 -0.28 3.31 -7.13
CA VAL A 24 -1.14 3.81 -6.05
C VAL A 24 -2.00 2.68 -5.46
N GLU A 25 -2.46 1.74 -6.29
CA GLU A 25 -3.23 0.57 -5.87
C GLU A 25 -2.44 -0.36 -4.93
N GLN A 26 -1.18 -0.68 -5.26
CA GLN A 26 -0.31 -1.50 -4.39
C GLN A 26 0.00 -0.80 -3.07
N LEU A 27 0.22 0.51 -3.11
CA LEU A 27 0.42 1.32 -1.91
C LEU A 27 -0.85 1.34 -1.04
N LYS A 28 -2.04 1.40 -1.65
CA LYS A 28 -3.33 1.30 -0.95
C LYS A 28 -3.53 -0.07 -0.32
N GLU A 29 -3.24 -1.15 -1.05
CA GLU A 29 -3.35 -2.53 -0.54
C GLU A 29 -2.42 -2.77 0.67
N HIS A 30 -1.21 -2.21 0.63
CA HIS A 30 -0.25 -2.31 1.72
C HIS A 30 -0.24 -1.07 2.64
N SER A 31 -1.25 -0.21 2.58
CA SER A 31 -1.28 1.08 3.29
C SER A 31 -1.09 0.93 4.80
N GLN A 32 -1.85 0.02 5.39
CA GLN A 32 -1.77 -0.30 6.81
C GLN A 32 -0.41 -0.88 7.21
N LYS A 33 0.20 -1.71 6.35
CA LYS A 33 1.49 -2.35 6.64
C LYS A 33 2.70 -1.44 6.38
N LEU A 34 2.60 -0.51 5.43
CA LEU A 34 3.70 0.37 5.01
C LEU A 34 3.73 1.70 5.73
N PHE A 35 2.56 2.21 6.14
CA PHE A 35 2.39 3.56 6.66
C PHE A 35 1.57 3.62 7.95
N ASP A 36 1.04 2.49 8.44
CA ASP A 36 0.18 2.41 9.63
C ASP A 36 -1.06 3.33 9.55
N VAL A 37 -1.56 3.57 8.34
CA VAL A 37 -2.77 4.36 8.09
C VAL A 37 -3.82 3.55 7.37
N GLN A 38 -5.07 3.97 7.51
CA GLN A 38 -6.16 3.40 6.72
C GLN A 38 -5.97 3.70 5.23
N PRO A 39 -6.41 2.79 4.34
CA PRO A 39 -6.34 2.98 2.90
C PRO A 39 -7.09 4.23 2.44
N GLU A 40 -8.12 4.66 3.17
CA GLU A 40 -8.85 5.91 2.92
C GLU A 40 -7.97 7.15 3.12
N VAL A 41 -7.15 7.15 4.17
CA VAL A 41 -6.21 8.26 4.45
C VAL A 41 -5.11 8.29 3.40
N LEU A 42 -4.56 7.13 3.03
CA LEU A 42 -3.58 7.06 1.96
C LEU A 42 -4.19 7.45 0.61
N SER A 43 -5.43 7.04 0.33
CA SER A 43 -6.16 7.44 -0.88
C SER A 43 -6.43 8.94 -0.92
N GLY A 44 -6.73 9.57 0.21
CA GLY A 44 -6.86 11.02 0.33
C GLY A 44 -5.53 11.75 0.15
N ALA A 45 -4.45 11.21 0.72
CA ALA A 45 -3.10 11.76 0.57
C ALA A 45 -2.54 11.65 -0.86
N LEU A 46 -2.86 10.54 -1.54
CA LEU A 46 -2.50 10.28 -2.93
C LEU A 46 -3.60 10.73 -3.90
N HIS A 47 -4.59 11.50 -3.43
CA HIS A 47 -5.68 11.96 -4.28
C HIS A 47 -5.15 12.84 -5.42
N GLY A 48 -5.45 12.47 -6.66
CA GLY A 48 -4.93 13.13 -7.86
C GLY A 48 -3.51 12.73 -8.25
N VAL A 49 -2.86 11.80 -7.53
CA VAL A 49 -1.62 11.18 -8.00
C VAL A 49 -1.97 10.02 -8.92
N THR A 50 -1.48 10.08 -10.15
CA THR A 50 -1.67 9.06 -11.18
C THR A 50 -0.33 8.45 -11.55
N GLY A 51 -0.31 7.13 -11.75
CA GLY A 51 0.89 6.39 -12.13
C GLY A 51 1.61 5.76 -10.94
N GLU A 52 2.90 5.55 -11.11
CA GLU A 52 3.74 4.84 -10.16
C GLU A 52 4.55 5.84 -9.32
N LEU A 53 4.68 5.56 -8.03
CA LEU A 53 5.41 6.40 -7.11
C LEU A 53 6.12 5.56 -6.06
N THR A 54 7.28 6.04 -5.60
CA THR A 54 8.06 5.32 -4.60
C THR A 54 7.41 5.42 -3.22
N LYS A 55 7.66 4.44 -2.37
CA LYS A 55 7.19 4.46 -0.97
C LYS A 55 7.54 5.78 -0.26
N ALA A 56 8.74 6.31 -0.49
CA ALA A 56 9.18 7.58 0.11
C ALA A 56 8.33 8.77 -0.36
N HIS A 57 8.01 8.83 -1.66
CA HIS A 57 7.17 9.89 -2.21
C HIS A 57 5.74 9.79 -1.69
N ALA A 58 5.21 8.57 -1.54
CA ALA A 58 3.91 8.32 -0.89
C ALA A 58 3.90 8.85 0.55
N LEU A 59 4.97 8.55 1.29
CA LEU A 59 5.13 8.94 2.69
C LEU A 59 5.20 10.47 2.84
N LEU A 60 5.90 11.16 1.93
CA LEU A 60 5.93 12.62 1.92
C LEU A 60 4.54 13.23 1.69
N LYS A 61 3.79 12.70 0.72
CA LYS A 61 2.41 13.13 0.44
C LYS A 61 1.49 12.86 1.62
N LEU A 62 1.58 11.67 2.22
CA LEU A 62 0.84 11.27 3.41
C LEU A 62 1.15 12.16 4.61
N ASN A 63 2.42 12.40 4.89
CA ASN A 63 2.83 13.22 6.02
C ASN A 63 2.38 14.69 5.82
N GLY A 64 2.45 15.21 4.59
CA GLY A 64 1.87 16.50 4.24
C GLY A 64 0.34 16.56 4.43
N PHE A 65 -0.36 15.49 4.06
CA PHE A 65 -1.81 15.38 4.25
C PHE A 65 -2.19 15.32 5.75
N LEU A 66 -1.47 14.52 6.54
CA LEU A 66 -1.68 14.41 7.99
C LEU A 66 -1.38 15.72 8.73
N LYS A 67 -0.29 16.42 8.37
CA LYS A 67 0.05 17.73 8.96
C LYS A 67 -0.98 18.81 8.67
N LYS A 68 -1.66 18.73 7.53
CA LYS A 68 -2.69 19.70 7.13
C LYS A 68 -4.04 19.48 7.86
N LYS A 69 -4.18 18.37 8.59
CA LYS A 69 -5.38 18.01 9.36
C LYS A 69 -5.32 18.48 10.83
N ILE A 70 -4.39 19.37 11.19
CA ILE A 70 -4.27 20.02 12.51
C ILE A 70 -4.56 21.50 12.38
#